data_AF-A0A9D6T070-F1
#
_entry.id   AF-A0A9D6T070-F1
#
_cell.length_a   1.000
_cell.length_b   1.000
_cell.length_c   1.000
_cell.angle_alpha   90.00
_cell.angle_beta   90.00
_cell.angle_gamma   90.00
#
_symmetry.space_group_name_H-M   'P 1'
#
loop_
_entity.id
_entity.type
_entity.pdbx_description
1 polymer ?
#
loop_
_entity_poly.entity_id
_entity_poly.type
_entity_poly.pdbx_seq_one_letter_code
_entity_poly.pdbx_strand_id
1 'polypeptide(L)'
;TMRPDLGRTILGGFAGTVVMTVMMYFVAPMMLGRPMDVAASLGAMLGGSWALGMLMHLLDGSIIFPLIFAYVLYRALPGEPWFKGTVWGLILWFLSQAVVTPMMGGGMFSAKAGGVMAVMASLVAHVVYGALLGGIAGSAGGSVPAPQPYSVR
;
A
#
# COMPACT_ATOMS: atom_id res chain seq x y z
N THR A 1 13.15 -9.59 -15.38
CA THR A 1 12.34 -10.16 -14.29
C THR A 1 10.93 -10.44 -14.80
N MET A 2 10.36 -11.59 -14.43
CA MET A 2 8.94 -11.87 -14.69
C MET A 2 8.05 -10.98 -13.81
N ARG A 3 6.83 -10.70 -14.29
CA ARG A 3 5.81 -9.97 -13.51
C ARG A 3 5.36 -10.84 -12.32
N PRO A 4 4.96 -10.24 -11.19
CA PRO A 4 4.42 -11.01 -10.09
C PRO A 4 3.08 -11.64 -10.48
N ASP A 5 2.71 -12.71 -9.78
CA ASP A 5 1.42 -13.35 -9.95
C ASP A 5 0.27 -12.40 -9.57
N LEU A 6 -0.81 -12.39 -10.36
CA LEU A 6 -1.93 -11.48 -10.17
C LEU A 6 -2.65 -11.74 -8.84
N GLY A 7 -2.93 -13.01 -8.52
CA GLY A 7 -3.64 -13.37 -7.29
C GLY A 7 -2.85 -12.96 -6.05
N ARG A 8 -1.54 -13.23 -6.03
CA ARG A 8 -0.64 -12.79 -4.95
C ARG A 8 -0.46 -11.28 -4.89
N THR A 9 -0.49 -10.58 -6.02
CA THR A 9 -0.45 -9.11 -6.05
C THR A 9 -1.67 -8.53 -5.37
N ILE A 10 -2.87 -9.01 -5.70
CA ILE A 10 -4.12 -8.58 -5.07
C ILE A 10 -4.14 -8.96 -3.58
N LEU A 11 -3.72 -10.18 -3.24
CA LEU A 11 -3.60 -10.62 -1.84
C LEU A 11 -2.64 -9.74 -1.03
N GLY A 12 -1.49 -9.40 -1.62
CA GLY A 12 -0.50 -8.53 -0.99
C GLY A 12 -1.04 -7.11 -0.75
N GLY A 13 -1.73 -6.55 -1.75
CA GLY A 13 -2.39 -5.26 -1.62
C GLY A 13 -3.49 -5.28 -0.56
N PHE A 14 -4.34 -6.30 -0.57
CA PHE A 14 -5.40 -6.48 0.43
C PHE A 14 -4.83 -6.60 1.85
N ALA A 15 -3.84 -7.47 2.05
CA ALA A 15 -3.17 -7.64 3.34
C ALA A 15 -2.53 -6.32 3.81
N GLY A 16 -1.82 -5.63 2.92
CA GLY A 16 -1.26 -4.31 3.20
C GLY A 16 -2.32 -3.30 3.60
N THR A 17 -3.47 -3.28 2.93
CA THR A 17 -4.57 -2.34 3.19
C THR A 17 -5.25 -2.61 4.52
N VAL A 18 -5.48 -3.87 4.86
CA VAL A 18 -6.01 -4.28 6.18
C VAL A 18 -5.05 -3.81 7.28
N VAL A 19 -3.75 -4.08 7.15
CA VAL A 19 -2.75 -3.64 8.13
C VAL A 19 -2.69 -2.12 8.22
N MET A 20 -2.72 -1.42 7.08
CA MET A 20 -2.77 0.05 7.07
C MET A 20 -4.03 0.57 7.75
N THR A 21 -5.19 -0.04 7.52
CA THR A 21 -6.45 0.33 8.19
C THR A 21 -6.34 0.13 9.70
N VAL A 22 -5.77 -0.98 10.17
CA VAL A 22 -5.47 -1.18 11.60
C VAL A 22 -4.56 -0.06 12.12
N MET A 23 -3.52 0.31 11.38
CA MET A 23 -2.64 1.40 11.77
C MET A 23 -3.36 2.75 11.86
N MET A 24 -4.30 3.05 10.97
CA MET A 24 -5.08 4.29 11.01
C MET A 24 -5.88 4.45 12.32
N TYR A 25 -6.46 3.35 12.82
CA TYR A 25 -7.35 3.38 13.98
C TYR A 25 -6.68 3.06 15.30
N PHE A 26 -5.52 2.40 15.29
CA PHE A 26 -4.84 1.98 16.52
C PHE A 26 -3.44 2.57 16.66
N VAL A 27 -2.68 2.71 15.58
CA VAL A 27 -1.30 3.27 15.64
C VAL A 27 -1.30 4.79 15.55
N ALA A 28 -2.09 5.37 14.65
CA ALA A 28 -2.14 6.82 14.49
C ALA A 28 -2.63 7.55 15.75
N PRO A 29 -3.65 7.08 16.51
CA PRO A 29 -4.02 7.72 17.77
C PRO A 29 -2.90 7.74 18.81
N MET A 30 -2.01 6.74 18.83
CA MET A 30 -0.86 6.75 19.74
C MET A 30 0.14 7.86 19.40
N MET A 31 0.17 8.31 18.14
CA MET A 31 1.08 9.38 17.67
C MET A 31 0.40 10.76 17.65
N LEU A 32 -0.91 10.82 17.39
CA LEU A 32 -1.64 12.06 17.09
C LEU A 32 -2.73 12.41 18.11
N GLY A 33 -3.04 11.51 19.05
CA GLY A 33 -4.18 11.63 19.95
C GLY A 33 -5.55 11.43 19.28
N ARG A 34 -5.57 11.10 17.98
CA ARG A 34 -6.80 10.82 17.22
C ARG A 34 -6.53 9.89 16.02
N PRO A 35 -7.55 9.18 15.53
CA PRO A 35 -7.41 8.36 14.32
C PRO A 35 -7.10 9.19 13.07
N MET A 36 -6.41 8.56 12.12
CA MET A 36 -6.32 9.04 10.74
C MET A 36 -7.41 8.36 9.91
N ASP A 37 -8.66 8.77 10.11
CA ASP A 37 -9.81 8.17 9.44
C ASP A 37 -9.86 8.57 7.95
N VAL A 38 -9.12 7.83 7.14
CA VAL A 38 -9.07 7.98 5.68
C VAL A 38 -10.42 7.62 5.05
N ALA A 39 -11.16 6.68 5.64
CA ALA A 39 -12.49 6.31 5.14
C ALA A 39 -13.50 7.45 5.29
N ALA A 40 -13.51 8.16 6.42
CA ALA A 40 -14.31 9.36 6.60
C ALA A 40 -13.89 10.46 5.61
N SER A 41 -12.58 10.65 5.42
CA SER A 41 -12.02 11.69 4.54
C SER A 41 -12.36 11.45 3.06
N LEU A 42 -12.19 10.21 2.57
CA LEU A 42 -12.62 9.80 1.23
C LEU A 42 -14.15 9.83 1.11
N GLY A 43 -14.87 9.39 2.14
CA GLY A 43 -16.31 9.42 2.19
C GLY A 43 -16.88 10.82 2.01
N ALA A 44 -16.28 11.83 2.64
CA ALA A 44 -16.66 13.23 2.48
C ALA A 44 -16.51 13.72 1.02
N MET A 45 -15.51 13.23 0.28
CA MET A 45 -15.32 13.54 -1.14
C MET A 45 -16.32 12.82 -2.05
N LEU A 46 -16.84 11.67 -1.62
CA LEU A 46 -17.67 10.77 -2.43
C LEU A 46 -19.17 10.86 -2.11
N GLY A 47 -19.60 11.91 -1.42
CA GLY A 47 -21.01 12.14 -1.08
C GLY A 47 -21.40 11.85 0.37
N GLY A 48 -20.42 11.80 1.29
CA GLY A 48 -20.64 11.79 2.74
C GLY A 48 -20.78 10.40 3.38
N SER A 49 -20.54 9.32 2.66
CA SER A 49 -20.66 7.95 3.20
C SER A 49 -19.30 7.38 3.63
N TRP A 50 -19.15 7.09 4.93
CA TRP A 50 -17.97 6.41 5.45
C TRP A 50 -17.76 5.04 4.81
N ALA A 51 -18.85 4.28 4.60
CA ALA A 51 -18.78 2.96 3.97
C ALA A 51 -18.27 3.05 2.52
N LEU A 52 -18.66 4.10 1.79
CA LEU A 52 -18.17 4.34 0.43
C LEU A 52 -16.69 4.75 0.43
N GLY A 53 -16.27 5.57 1.39
CA GLY A 53 -14.86 5.91 1.57
C GLY A 53 -14.00 4.70 1.96
N MET A 54 -14.50 3.80 2.82
CA MET A 54 -13.84 2.55 3.16
C MET A 54 -13.75 1.61 1.96
N LEU A 55 -14.82 1.52 1.16
CA LEU A 55 -14.81 0.77 -0.09
C LEU A 55 -13.73 1.29 -1.05
N MET A 56 -13.63 2.61 -1.22
CA MET A 56 -12.56 3.18 -2.06
C MET A 56 -11.17 2.95 -1.48
N HIS A 57 -10.99 3.06 -0.17
CA HIS A 57 -9.72 2.73 0.47
C HIS A 57 -9.29 1.28 0.18
N LEU A 58 -10.23 0.33 0.31
CA LEU A 58 -9.99 -1.07 -0.02
C LEU A 58 -9.74 -1.30 -1.51
N LEU A 59 -10.51 -0.65 -2.39
CA LEU A 59 -10.34 -0.77 -3.84
C LEU A 59 -8.98 -0.24 -4.29
N ASP A 60 -8.59 0.94 -3.82
CA ASP A 60 -7.31 1.58 -4.10
C ASP A 60 -6.16 0.70 -3.64
N GLY A 61 -6.20 0.28 -2.37
CA GLY A 61 -5.12 -0.46 -1.74
C GLY A 61 -5.03 -1.93 -2.16
N SER A 62 -6.13 -2.56 -2.58
CA SER A 62 -6.17 -3.99 -2.94
C SER A 62 -6.11 -4.26 -4.44
N ILE A 63 -6.56 -3.30 -5.26
CA ILE A 63 -6.69 -3.49 -6.71
C ILE A 63 -5.90 -2.42 -7.46
N ILE A 64 -6.26 -1.14 -7.35
CA ILE A 64 -5.72 -0.11 -8.25
C ILE A 64 -4.20 0.05 -8.08
N PHE A 65 -3.73 0.32 -6.87
CA PHE A 65 -2.30 0.51 -6.61
C PHE A 65 -1.46 -0.77 -6.77
N PRO A 66 -1.91 -1.97 -6.32
CA PRO A 66 -1.20 -3.21 -6.59
C PRO A 66 -1.04 -3.53 -8.08
N LEU A 67 -2.05 -3.27 -8.90
CA LEU A 67 -1.96 -3.49 -10.34
C LEU A 67 -0.98 -2.50 -11.00
N ILE A 68 -0.99 -1.22 -10.59
CA ILE A 68 0.01 -0.24 -11.05
C ILE A 68 1.41 -0.73 -10.68
N PHE A 69 1.62 -1.16 -9.44
CA PHE A 69 2.89 -1.73 -8.99
C PHE A 69 3.32 -2.92 -9.87
N ALA A 70 2.47 -3.93 -10.04
CA ALA A 70 2.80 -5.16 -10.77
C ALA A 70 3.06 -4.95 -12.26
N TYR A 71 2.25 -4.12 -12.93
CA TYR A 71 2.29 -4.00 -14.39
C TYR A 71 3.18 -2.88 -14.90
N VAL A 72 3.33 -1.80 -14.12
CA VAL A 72 4.07 -0.59 -14.53
C VAL A 72 5.45 -0.55 -13.89
N LEU A 73 5.55 -0.70 -12.57
CA LEU A 73 6.80 -0.39 -11.84
C LEU A 73 7.64 -1.60 -11.46
N TYR A 74 7.05 -2.79 -11.27
CA TYR A 74 7.75 -3.96 -10.72
C TYR A 74 9.03 -4.32 -11.48
N ARG A 75 9.03 -4.17 -12.81
CA ARG A 75 10.19 -4.49 -13.65
C ARG A 75 11.28 -3.40 -13.61
N ALA A 76 10.90 -2.17 -13.31
CA ALA A 76 11.81 -1.02 -13.29
C ALA A 76 12.47 -0.80 -11.92
N LEU A 77 11.77 -1.13 -10.83
CA LEU A 77 12.30 -0.93 -9.47
C LEU A 77 13.46 -1.91 -9.17
N PRO A 78 14.52 -1.49 -8.47
CA PRO A 78 15.64 -2.38 -8.12
C PRO A 78 15.33 -3.27 -6.91
N GLY A 79 16.15 -4.31 -6.70
CA GLY A 79 16.20 -5.11 -5.47
C GLY A 79 15.19 -6.26 -5.38
N GLU A 80 15.08 -6.81 -4.17
CA GLU A 80 14.17 -7.92 -3.83
C GLU A 80 12.69 -7.48 -3.84
N PRO A 81 11.72 -8.41 -3.99
CA PRO A 81 10.31 -8.05 -4.10
C PRO A 81 9.76 -7.19 -2.96
N TRP A 82 10.11 -7.49 -1.71
CA TRP A 82 9.70 -6.69 -0.54
C TRP A 82 10.28 -5.27 -0.59
N PHE A 83 11.50 -5.11 -1.11
CA PHE A 83 12.14 -3.80 -1.25
C PHE A 83 11.52 -3.00 -2.40
N LYS A 84 11.23 -3.63 -3.53
CA LYS A 84 10.44 -3.00 -4.63
C LYS A 84 9.11 -2.50 -4.11
N GLY A 85 8.40 -3.31 -3.34
CA GLY A 85 7.15 -2.92 -2.69
C GLY A 85 7.33 -1.76 -1.73
N THR A 86 8.41 -1.75 -0.93
CA THR A 86 8.74 -0.64 -0.03
C THR A 86 8.97 0.67 -0.79
N VAL A 87 9.73 0.64 -1.90
CA VAL A 87 9.93 1.82 -2.76
C VAL A 87 8.60 2.30 -3.35
N TRP A 88 7.72 1.39 -3.75
CA TRP A 88 6.37 1.74 -4.17
C TRP A 88 5.55 2.38 -3.05
N GLY A 89 5.62 1.87 -1.83
CA GLY A 89 5.03 2.47 -0.65
C GLY A 89 5.51 3.91 -0.42
N LEU A 90 6.82 4.17 -0.58
CA LEU A 90 7.38 5.53 -0.47
C LEU A 90 6.85 6.47 -1.56
N ILE A 91 6.69 5.99 -2.79
CA ILE A 91 6.09 6.77 -3.89
C ILE A 91 4.64 7.11 -3.54
N LEU A 92 3.84 6.13 -3.10
CA LEU A 92 2.45 6.36 -2.69
C LEU A 92 2.36 7.31 -1.50
N TRP A 93 3.24 7.18 -0.51
CA TRP A 93 3.30 8.09 0.63
C TRP A 93 3.55 9.53 0.17
N PHE A 94 4.53 9.73 -0.71
CA PHE A 94 4.84 11.06 -1.23
C PHE A 94 3.64 11.66 -1.98
N LEU A 95 3.01 10.87 -2.87
CA LEU A 95 1.80 11.30 -3.58
C LEU A 95 0.64 11.58 -2.62
N SER A 96 0.48 10.76 -1.58
CA SER A 96 -0.53 10.96 -0.54
C SER A 96 -0.31 12.28 0.21
N GLN A 97 0.92 12.59 0.60
CA GLN A 97 1.22 13.81 1.34
C GLN A 97 1.22 15.08 0.47
N ALA A 98 1.64 14.97 -0.79
CA ALA A 98 1.78 16.10 -1.71
C ALA A 98 0.50 16.40 -2.52
N VAL A 99 -0.39 15.42 -2.70
CA VAL A 99 -1.57 15.56 -3.56
C VAL A 99 -2.86 15.19 -2.83
N VAL A 100 -2.97 13.95 -2.33
CA VAL A 100 -4.24 13.43 -1.81
C VAL A 100 -4.66 14.13 -0.50
N THR A 101 -3.72 14.31 0.43
CA THR A 101 -3.97 14.99 1.72
C THR A 101 -4.39 16.46 1.52
N PRO A 102 -3.72 17.26 0.67
CA PRO A 102 -4.23 18.58 0.27
C PRO A 102 -5.64 18.57 -0.29
N MET A 103 -5.95 17.63 -1.19
CA MET A 103 -7.30 17.49 -1.79
C MET A 103 -8.37 17.19 -0.73
N MET A 104 -8.00 16.48 0.35
CA MET A 104 -8.87 16.22 1.51
C MET A 104 -8.90 17.38 2.52
N GLY A 105 -8.25 18.52 2.24
CA GLY A 105 -8.21 19.69 3.13
C GLY A 105 -7.13 19.62 4.22
N GLY A 106 -6.31 18.57 4.26
CA GLY A 106 -5.25 18.38 5.26
C GLY A 106 -3.99 19.23 5.04
N GLY A 107 -3.93 20.00 3.94
CA GLY A 107 -2.78 20.83 3.56
C GLY A 107 -1.59 20.01 3.01
N MET A 108 -0.62 20.71 2.42
CA MET A 108 0.64 20.09 1.94
C MET A 108 1.36 19.42 3.10
N PHE A 109 1.73 18.15 2.94
CA PHE A 109 2.40 17.36 3.98
C PHE A 109 1.68 17.42 5.34
N SER A 110 0.36 17.23 5.33
CA SER A 110 -0.48 17.21 6.53
C SER A 110 -0.37 18.46 7.41
N ALA A 111 0.03 19.63 6.87
CA ALA A 111 0.21 20.86 7.63
C ALA A 111 -1.03 21.29 8.44
N LYS A 112 -2.24 20.93 7.98
CA LYS A 112 -3.52 21.18 8.67
C LYS A 112 -4.14 19.92 9.29
N ALA A 113 -3.45 18.78 9.18
CA ALA A 113 -3.96 17.46 9.57
C ALA A 113 -3.09 16.74 10.63
N GLY A 114 -2.28 17.49 11.40
CA GLY A 114 -1.42 16.94 12.46
C GLY A 114 0.08 17.16 12.23
N GLY A 115 0.45 17.85 11.14
CA GLY A 115 1.81 18.25 10.85
C GLY A 115 2.77 17.08 10.71
N VAL A 116 4.00 17.25 11.20
CA VAL A 116 5.10 16.27 11.07
C VAL A 116 4.71 14.90 11.62
N MET A 117 3.96 14.82 12.72
CA MET A 117 3.57 13.53 13.29
C MET A 117 2.62 12.75 12.37
N ALA A 118 1.72 13.45 11.65
CA ALA A 118 0.83 12.82 10.70
C ALA A 118 1.58 12.35 9.44
N VAL A 119 2.57 13.13 9.00
CA VAL A 119 3.49 12.75 7.92
C VAL A 119 4.26 11.47 8.27
N MET A 120 4.75 11.37 9.51
CA MET A 120 5.48 10.19 9.99
C MET A 120 4.57 8.99 10.20
N ALA A 121 3.39 9.17 10.80
CA ALA A 121 2.40 8.10 10.97
C ALA A 121 2.00 7.50 9.61
N SER A 122 1.74 8.35 8.60
CA SER A 122 1.41 7.89 7.25
C SER A 122 2.62 7.25 6.56
N LEU A 123 3.84 7.72 6.80
CA LEU A 123 5.07 7.13 6.24
C LEU A 123 5.21 5.67 6.68
N VAL A 124 5.12 5.41 7.99
CA VAL A 124 5.25 4.04 8.53
C VAL A 124 4.16 3.16 7.92
N ALA A 125 2.93 3.65 7.84
CA ALA A 125 1.81 2.89 7.27
C ALA A 125 2.05 2.51 5.80
N HIS A 126 2.56 3.42 4.98
CA HIS A 126 2.85 3.16 3.56
C HIS A 126 4.06 2.26 3.35
N VAL A 127 5.10 2.38 4.18
CA VAL A 127 6.25 1.47 4.15
C VAL A 127 5.80 0.05 4.47
N VAL A 128 4.99 -0.13 5.52
CA VAL A 128 4.45 -1.45 5.90
C VAL A 128 3.54 -2.00 4.79
N TYR A 129 2.62 -1.20 4.26
CA TYR A 129 1.79 -1.56 3.11
C TYR A 129 2.63 -2.05 1.92
N GLY A 130 3.62 -1.26 1.54
CA GLY A 130 4.49 -1.54 0.40
C GLY A 130 5.30 -2.82 0.60
N ALA A 131 5.91 -3.00 1.77
CA ALA A 131 6.67 -4.20 2.09
C ALA A 131 5.82 -5.47 2.04
N LEU A 132 4.58 -5.42 2.57
CA LEU A 132 3.64 -6.54 2.52
C LEU A 132 3.22 -6.86 1.08
N LEU A 133 2.84 -5.85 0.30
CA LEU A 133 2.49 -6.01 -1.11
C LEU A 133 3.64 -6.67 -1.89
N GLY A 134 4.84 -6.11 -1.79
CA GLY A 134 6.01 -6.63 -2.51
C GLY A 134 6.42 -8.03 -2.08
N GLY A 135 6.43 -8.29 -0.77
CA GLY A 135 6.79 -9.60 -0.21
C GLY A 135 5.83 -10.71 -0.63
N ILE A 136 4.51 -10.46 -0.54
CA ILE A 136 3.50 -11.45 -0.93
C ILE A 136 3.48 -11.63 -2.45
N ALA A 137 3.51 -10.55 -3.23
CA ALA A 137 3.53 -10.60 -4.69
C ALA A 137 4.76 -11.34 -5.25
N GLY A 138 5.92 -11.21 -4.60
CA GLY A 138 7.18 -11.83 -5.02
C GLY A 138 7.39 -13.28 -4.60
N SER A 139 6.61 -13.79 -3.64
CA SER A 139 6.78 -15.15 -3.06
C SER A 139 6.62 -16.31 -4.06
N ALA A 140 6.08 -16.06 -5.26
CA ALA A 140 5.82 -17.04 -6.30
C ALA A 140 7.07 -17.51 -7.08
N GLY A 141 8.17 -16.76 -7.05
CA GLY A 141 9.36 -17.03 -7.87
C GLY A 141 10.23 -18.20 -7.40
N GLY A 142 9.88 -18.85 -6.28
CA GLY A 142 10.77 -19.75 -5.55
C GLY A 142 10.53 -21.27 -5.68
N SER A 143 9.52 -21.76 -6.40
CA SER A 143 9.24 -23.22 -6.33
C SER A 143 8.45 -23.78 -7.52
N VAL A 144 9.16 -24.00 -8.64
CA VAL A 144 8.95 -25.21 -9.44
C VAL A 144 10.36 -25.77 -9.71
N PRO A 145 10.79 -26.83 -9.00
CA PRO A 145 12.01 -27.53 -9.37
C PRO A 145 11.93 -27.92 -10.84
N ALA A 146 12.96 -27.59 -11.62
CA ALA A 146 13.06 -28.09 -12.99
C ALA A 146 12.91 -29.62 -12.96
N PRO A 147 12.13 -30.23 -13.88
CA PRO A 147 12.06 -31.68 -14.00
C PRO A 147 13.49 -32.23 -14.09
N GLN A 148 13.90 -33.03 -13.12
CA GLN A 148 15.19 -33.72 -13.18
C GLN A 148 15.15 -34.62 -14.41
N PRO A 149 16.12 -34.53 -15.34
CA PRO A 149 16.18 -35.47 -16.44
C PRO A 149 16.32 -36.87 -15.85
N TYR A 150 15.41 -37.76 -16.24
CA TYR A 150 15.48 -39.17 -15.89
C TYR A 150 16.83 -39.71 -16.40
N SER A 151 17.75 -40.04 -15.50
CA SER A 151 18.98 -40.72 -15.90
C SER A 151 18.62 -42.18 -16.15
N VAL A 152 18.51 -42.59 -17.41
CA VAL A 152 18.48 -44.01 -17.77
C VAL A 152 19.86 -44.56 -17.45
N ARG A 153 19.94 -45.47 -16.48
CA ARG A 153 21.11 -46.35 -16.28
C ARG A 153 20.84 -47.68 -16.95
#